data_AF-A0A2M9JTB9-F1
#
_entry.id   AF-A0A2M9JTB9-F1
#
_cell.length_a   1.000
_cell.length_b   1.000
_cell.length_c   1.000
_cell.angle_alpha   90.00
_cell.angle_beta   90.00
_cell.angle_gamma   90.00
#
_symmetry.space_group_name_H-M   'P 1'
#
loop_
_entity.id
_entity.type
_entity.pdbx_description
1 polymer ?
#
loop_
_entity_poly.entity_id
_entity_poly.type
_entity_poly.pdbx_seq_one_letter_code
_entity_poly.pdbx_strand_id
1 'polypeptide(L)'
;MTTRTRTRAAAVAVTVSALALLAGCSLPDGPAGVVVARAERTPPASKNRPYFLTVRTANGDRKDFQVYIDDYDQCSIGERYPACKQ
;
A
#
# COMPACT_ATOMS: atom_id res chain seq x y z
N MET A 1 -5.69 -21.37 53.33
CA MET A 1 -4.69 -21.15 52.28
C MET A 1 -5.40 -21.30 50.93
N THR A 2 -6.02 -20.24 50.43
CA THR A 2 -5.54 -19.28 49.41
C THR A 2 -6.04 -19.64 48.00
N THR A 3 -7.21 -19.09 47.69
CA THR A 3 -7.62 -18.43 46.44
C THR A 3 -7.51 -19.15 45.09
N ARG A 4 -8.69 -19.48 44.54
CA ARG A 4 -8.98 -19.87 43.15
C ARG A 4 -8.54 -18.75 42.19
N THR A 5 -7.51 -18.97 41.39
CA THR A 5 -6.98 -17.95 40.46
C THR A 5 -7.90 -17.82 39.24
N ARG A 6 -8.50 -16.63 39.11
CA ARG A 6 -9.29 -16.17 37.96
C ARG A 6 -8.43 -16.08 36.70
N THR A 7 -8.78 -16.80 35.65
CA THR A 7 -8.35 -16.47 34.29
C THR A 7 -9.48 -15.68 33.62
N ARG A 8 -9.47 -14.35 33.79
CA ARG A 8 -10.34 -13.46 33.03
C ARG A 8 -9.80 -13.38 31.61
N ALA A 9 -10.48 -14.03 30.67
CA ALA A 9 -10.22 -13.84 29.24
C ALA A 9 -10.54 -12.36 28.90
N ALA A 10 -9.52 -11.59 28.57
CA ALA A 10 -9.67 -10.23 28.09
C ALA A 10 -10.14 -10.29 26.62
N ALA A 11 -11.43 -10.12 26.40
CA ALA A 11 -11.98 -9.88 25.07
C ALA A 11 -11.61 -8.46 24.64
N VAL A 12 -10.53 -8.33 23.88
CA VAL A 12 -10.16 -7.08 23.20
C VAL A 12 -11.03 -7.00 21.95
N ALA A 13 -12.22 -6.39 22.08
CA ALA A 13 -13.07 -6.08 20.94
C ALA A 13 -12.46 -4.88 20.18
N VAL A 14 -11.93 -5.18 19.00
CA VAL A 14 -11.32 -4.25 18.05
C VAL A 14 -12.35 -3.20 17.63
N THR A 15 -12.13 -1.94 18.03
CA THR A 15 -12.89 -0.80 17.52
C THR A 15 -12.46 -0.54 16.07
N VAL A 16 -13.27 -0.95 15.09
CA VAL A 16 -13.07 -0.61 13.68
C VAL A 16 -13.50 0.84 13.49
N SER A 17 -12.54 1.76 13.56
CA SER A 17 -12.77 3.18 13.33
C SER A 17 -13.09 3.45 11.86
N ALA A 18 -14.35 3.73 11.56
CA ALA A 18 -14.80 4.21 10.26
C ALA A 18 -14.37 5.68 10.03
N LEU A 19 -13.11 5.88 9.65
CA LEU A 19 -12.53 7.19 9.30
C LEU A 19 -12.33 7.32 7.78
N ALA A 20 -13.28 6.85 6.96
CA ALA A 20 -13.13 6.76 5.50
C ALA A 20 -13.75 7.93 4.71
N LEU A 21 -14.11 9.06 5.35
CA LEU A 21 -14.88 10.13 4.70
C LEU A 21 -14.07 11.37 4.26
N LEU A 22 -12.74 11.33 4.34
CA LEU A 22 -11.85 12.43 3.91
C LEU A 22 -10.88 12.02 2.78
N ALA A 23 -11.00 10.81 2.22
CA ALA A 23 -10.12 10.29 1.17
C ALA A 23 -10.39 10.86 -0.24
N GLY A 24 -10.73 12.15 -0.33
CA GLY A 24 -11.25 12.78 -1.55
C GLY A 24 -10.20 13.35 -2.52
N CYS A 25 -8.91 13.36 -2.19
CA CYS A 25 -7.90 14.01 -3.04
C CYS A 25 -6.61 13.21 -3.25
N SER A 26 -6.45 12.03 -2.64
CA SER A 26 -5.22 11.24 -2.75
C SER A 26 -5.43 9.94 -3.52
N LEU A 27 -4.42 9.51 -4.28
CA LEU A 27 -4.41 8.16 -4.86
C LEU A 27 -4.45 7.12 -3.73
N PRO A 28 -5.20 6.01 -3.90
CA PRO A 28 -5.15 4.91 -2.96
C PRO A 28 -3.74 4.31 -2.93
N ASP A 29 -3.27 3.95 -1.73
CA ASP A 29 -2.00 3.23 -1.61
C ASP A 29 -2.08 1.90 -2.39
N GLY A 30 -1.04 1.63 -3.18
CA GLY A 30 -0.91 0.37 -3.91
C GLY A 30 -0.69 -0.84 -2.99
N PRO A 31 -0.97 -2.06 -3.46
CA PRO A 31 -0.71 -3.27 -2.68
C PRO A 31 0.79 -3.46 -2.41
N ALA A 32 1.10 -4.03 -1.25
CA ALA A 32 2.46 -4.43 -0.94
C ALA A 32 2.95 -5.54 -1.87
N GLY A 33 4.20 -5.44 -2.33
CA GLY A 33 4.77 -6.43 -3.25
C GLY A 33 6.13 -6.00 -3.79
N VAL A 34 6.66 -6.79 -4.71
CA VAL A 34 7.90 -6.46 -5.44
C VAL A 34 7.53 -5.77 -6.74
N VAL A 35 8.10 -4.61 -7.03
CA VAL A 35 7.88 -3.91 -8.31
C VAL A 35 8.45 -4.76 -9.45
N VAL A 36 7.61 -5.12 -10.41
CA VAL A 36 7.99 -5.96 -11.56
C VAL A 36 7.84 -5.25 -12.90
N ALA A 37 7.13 -4.13 -12.95
CA ALA A 37 7.07 -3.28 -14.13
C ALA A 37 6.76 -1.83 -13.74
N ARG A 38 7.14 -0.92 -14.64
CA ARG A 38 6.86 0.51 -14.59
C ARG A 38 6.36 0.90 -15.98
N ALA A 39 5.28 1.69 -16.07
CA ALA A 39 4.84 2.19 -17.37
C ALA A 39 5.91 3.12 -17.98
N GLU A 40 6.11 3.06 -19.29
CA GLU A 40 7.10 3.93 -19.97
C GLU A 40 6.77 5.41 -19.79
N ARG A 41 7.81 6.21 -19.50
CA ARG A 41 7.74 7.67 -19.54
C ARG A 41 7.84 8.14 -21.00
N THR A 42 6.71 8.33 -21.67
CA THR A 42 6.71 9.00 -22.99
C THR A 42 6.80 10.53 -22.79
N PRO A 43 7.80 11.26 -23.31
CA PRO A 43 7.91 12.72 -23.14
C PRO A 43 7.08 13.54 -24.17
N PRO A 44 6.62 14.77 -23.83
CA PRO A 44 6.22 15.20 -22.50
C PRO A 44 4.81 14.65 -22.26
N ALA A 45 4.72 13.58 -21.47
CA ALA A 45 3.46 13.15 -20.89
C ALA A 45 2.84 14.39 -20.25
N SER A 46 1.71 14.83 -20.81
CA SER A 46 0.96 15.98 -20.29
C SER A 46 0.82 15.85 -18.77
N LYS A 47 0.68 16.98 -18.07
CA LYS A 47 0.45 17.04 -16.60
C LYS A 47 -0.67 16.13 -16.07
N ASN A 48 -1.45 15.52 -16.98
CA ASN A 48 -2.62 14.71 -16.71
C ASN A 48 -2.42 13.21 -16.96
N ARG A 49 -1.24 12.73 -17.41
CA ARG A 49 -1.03 11.28 -17.55
C ARG A 49 -0.63 10.67 -16.20
N PRO A 50 -1.37 9.68 -15.69
CA PRO A 50 -1.03 9.02 -14.44
C PRO A 50 0.17 8.09 -14.60
N TYR A 51 0.98 7.99 -13.54
CA TYR A 51 2.09 7.04 -13.44
C TYR A 51 1.58 5.73 -12.89
N PHE A 52 2.10 4.61 -13.40
CA PHE A 52 1.72 3.27 -12.96
C PHE A 52 2.92 2.43 -12.56
N LEU A 53 2.74 1.68 -11.47
CA LEU A 53 3.61 0.59 -11.07
C LEU A 53 2.83 -0.72 -11.16
N THR A 54 3.53 -1.79 -11.52
CA THR A 54 3.06 -3.16 -11.34
C THR A 54 3.86 -3.82 -10.24
N VAL A 55 3.18 -4.38 -9.24
CA VAL A 55 3.83 -5.24 -8.23
C VAL A 55 3.42 -6.69 -8.40
N ARG A 56 4.30 -7.59 -8.00
CA ARG A 56 3.96 -8.98 -7.68
C ARG A 56 3.73 -9.10 -6.17
N THR A 57 2.51 -9.46 -5.78
CA THR A 57 2.12 -9.61 -4.37
C THR A 57 2.69 -10.91 -3.79
N ALA A 58 2.57 -11.08 -2.46
CA ALA A 58 2.97 -12.32 -1.79
C ALA A 58 2.22 -13.57 -2.29
N ASN A 59 0.99 -13.40 -2.80
CA ASN A 59 0.20 -14.47 -3.39
C ASN A 59 0.62 -14.80 -4.83
N GLY A 60 1.57 -14.06 -5.39
CA GLY A 60 2.03 -14.21 -6.78
C GLY A 60 1.23 -13.39 -7.80
N ASP A 61 0.19 -12.67 -7.38
CA ASP A 61 -0.63 -11.85 -8.27
C ASP A 61 0.15 -10.64 -8.80
N ARG A 62 -0.07 -10.29 -10.07
CA ARG A 62 0.37 -9.01 -10.63
C ARG A 62 -0.74 -7.97 -10.42
N LYS A 63 -0.39 -6.82 -9.84
CA LYS A 63 -1.32 -5.72 -9.58
C LYS A 63 -0.75 -4.41 -10.08
N ASP A 64 -1.52 -3.76 -10.93
CA ASP A 64 -1.22 -2.44 -11.50
C ASP A 64 -1.99 -1.38 -10.72
N PHE A 65 -1.34 -0.27 -10.39
CA PHE A 65 -1.97 0.82 -9.65
C PHE A 65 -1.30 2.16 -9.97
N GLN A 66 -2.06 3.23 -9.75
CA GLN A 66 -1.60 4.60 -9.97
C GLN A 66 -0.74 5.09 -8.80
N VAL A 67 0.28 5.85 -9.12
CA VAL A 67 1.16 6.50 -8.14
C VAL A 67 1.43 7.95 -8.52
N TYR A 68 1.89 8.73 -7.55
CA TYR A 68 2.48 10.03 -7.81
C TYR A 68 3.85 9.89 -8.50
N ILE A 69 4.31 10.97 -9.11
CA ILE A 69 5.61 11.00 -9.81
C ILE A 69 6.78 10.70 -8.87
N ASP A 70 6.72 11.18 -7.63
CA ASP A 70 7.78 10.99 -6.63
C ASP A 70 7.90 9.50 -6.26
N ASP A 71 6.79 8.85 -5.90
CA ASP A 71 6.73 7.39 -5.69
C ASP A 71 7.23 6.61 -6.91
N TYR A 72 6.84 7.04 -8.12
CA TYR A 72 7.28 6.41 -9.36
C TYR A 72 8.79 6.49 -9.52
N ASP A 73 9.42 7.63 -9.21
CA ASP A 73 10.86 7.85 -9.38
C ASP A 73 11.72 7.21 -8.30
N GLN A 74 11.21 7.12 -7.07
CA GLN A 74 11.90 6.44 -5.97
C GLN A 74 11.89 4.91 -6.13
N CYS A 75 10.81 4.35 -6.67
CA CYS A 75 10.65 2.89 -6.77
C CYS A 75 11.16 2.31 -8.10
N SER A 76 12.13 1.39 -8.01
CA SER A 76 12.72 0.65 -9.12
C SER A 76 12.24 -0.81 -9.20
N ILE A 77 12.38 -1.41 -10.38
CA ILE A 77 12.07 -2.85 -10.58
C ILE A 77 12.95 -3.69 -9.65
N GLY A 78 12.34 -4.62 -8.92
CA GLY A 78 12.98 -5.47 -7.93
C GLY A 78 12.83 -4.98 -6.48
N GLU A 79 12.44 -3.73 -6.27
CA GLU A 79 12.27 -3.16 -4.93
C GLU A 79 10.92 -3.50 -4.32
N ARG A 80 10.85 -3.39 -2.99
CA ARG A 80 9.62 -3.65 -2.23
C ARG A 80 8.80 -2.39 -2.11
N TYR A 81 7.59 -2.41 -2.65
CA TYR A 81 6.57 -1.40 -2.40
C TYR A 81 5.78 -1.74 -1.13
N PRO A 82 5.43 -0.76 -0.26
CA PRO A 82 5.72 0.67 -0.33
C PRO A 82 7.07 1.09 0.31
N ALA A 83 7.96 0.16 0.66
CA ALA A 83 9.22 0.49 1.34
C ALA A 83 10.18 1.36 0.50
N CYS A 84 10.11 1.27 -0.84
CA CYS A 84 10.89 2.11 -1.75
C CYS A 84 10.48 3.58 -1.80
N LYS A 85 9.43 4.01 -1.08
CA LYS A 85 8.99 5.41 -1.02
C LYS A 85 9.76 6.28 -0.01
N GLN A 86 10.75 5.71 0.70
CA GLN A 86 11.46 6.39 1.79
C GLN A 86 12.85 6.86 1.38
#